data_AF-A0A1F8FE38-F1
#
_entry.id   AF-A0A1F8FE38-F1
#
_cell.length_a   1.000
_cell.length_b   1.000
_cell.length_c   1.000
_cell.angle_alpha   90.00
_cell.angle_beta   90.00
_cell.angle_gamma   90.00
#
_symmetry.space_group_name_H-M   'P 1'
#
loop_
_entity.id
_entity.type
_entity.pdbx_description
1 polymer ?
#
loop_
_entity_poly.entity_id
_entity_poly.type
_entity_poly.pdbx_seq_one_letter_code
_entity_poly.pdbx_strand_id
1 'polypeptide(L)' 'MGVPRAHSTRGQKGRRRSHLALKPMGLSSCEHCHKPKLSHVICPHCGFYKGEERINVLEKELKKQEKAKKKQK' A
#
# COMPACT_ATOMS: atom_id res chain seq x y z
N MET A 1 -33.43 5.56 17.24
CA MET A 1 -32.66 4.72 16.30
C MET A 1 -33.63 3.82 15.55
N GLY A 2 -33.57 3.76 14.23
CA GLY A 2 -34.42 2.88 13.43
C GLY A 2 -33.86 1.46 13.43
N VAL A 3 -34.60 0.50 13.98
CA VAL A 3 -34.22 -0.92 14.00
C VAL A 3 -34.81 -1.61 12.76
N PRO A 4 -34.08 -2.51 12.08
CA PRO A 4 -34.64 -3.27 10.97
C PRO A 4 -35.85 -4.08 11.42
N ARG A 5 -36.98 -3.93 10.72
CA ARG A 5 -38.20 -4.68 11.00
C ARG A 5 -38.07 -6.19 10.74
N ALA A 6 -37.20 -6.58 9.80
CA ALA A 6 -37.01 -7.98 9.41
C ALA A 6 -35.59 -8.26 8.93
N HIS A 7 -35.25 -9.55 8.88
CA HIS A 7 -33.95 -10.02 8.41
C HIS A 7 -33.80 -9.84 6.88
N SER A 8 -32.68 -9.27 6.44
CA SER A 8 -32.36 -9.14 5.01
C SER A 8 -31.97 -10.48 4.40
N THR A 9 -32.66 -10.90 3.34
CA THR A 9 -32.43 -12.19 2.69
C THR A 9 -31.04 -12.29 2.04
N ARG A 10 -30.53 -13.51 1.85
CA ARG A 10 -29.22 -13.75 1.21
C ARG A 10 -29.15 -13.10 -0.18
N GLY A 11 -30.23 -13.20 -0.97
CA GLY A 11 -30.31 -12.59 -2.30
C GLY A 11 -30.30 -11.04 -2.28
N GLN A 12 -30.93 -10.41 -1.29
CA GLN A 12 -30.88 -8.96 -1.12
C GLN A 12 -29.47 -8.50 -0.67
N LYS A 13 -28.85 -9.23 0.26
CA LYS A 13 -27.45 -8.98 0.67
C LYS A 13 -26.49 -9.13 -0.51
N GLY A 14 -26.66 -10.17 -1.33
CA GLY A 14 -25.84 -10.43 -2.53
C GLY A 14 -25.94 -9.32 -3.57
N ARG A 15 -27.17 -8.95 -3.97
CA ARG A 15 -27.41 -7.84 -4.91
C ARG A 15 -26.86 -6.50 -4.44
N ARG A 16 -26.91 -6.23 -3.14
CA ARG A 16 -26.29 -5.02 -2.58
C ARG A 16 -24.76 -5.07 -2.66
N ARG A 17 -24.15 -6.24 -2.50
CA ARG A 17 -22.70 -6.43 -2.53
C ARG A 17 -22.11 -6.60 -3.94
N SER A 18 -22.94 -6.78 -4.97
CA SER A 18 -22.46 -7.01 -6.35
C SER A 18 -21.61 -5.87 -6.90
N HIS A 19 -21.86 -4.64 -6.43
CA HIS A 19 -21.12 -3.45 -6.86
C HIS A 19 -19.86 -3.17 -6.03
N LEU A 20 -19.61 -3.93 -4.96
CA LEU A 20 -18.50 -3.71 -4.02
C LEU A 20 -17.22 -4.47 -4.43
N ALA A 21 -16.93 -4.52 -5.74
CA ALA A 21 -15.72 -5.17 -6.25
C ALA A 21 -14.49 -4.26 -6.05
N LEU A 22 -13.40 -4.84 -5.54
CA LEU A 22 -12.11 -4.15 -5.44
C LEU A 22 -11.45 -4.12 -6.82
N LYS A 23 -10.89 -2.96 -7.19
CA LYS A 23 -10.13 -2.81 -8.43
C LYS A 23 -8.63 -3.04 -8.17
N PRO A 24 -7.91 -3.74 -9.07
CA PRO A 24 -6.47 -3.87 -8.95
C PRO A 24 -5.79 -2.50 -9.13
N MET A 25 -4.66 -2.30 -8.45
CA MET A 25 -3.86 -1.09 -8.59
C MET A 25 -2.95 -1.20 -9.81
N GLY A 26 -2.89 -0.14 -10.62
CA GLY A 26 -1.95 -0.04 -11.73
C GLY A 26 -0.54 0.25 -11.21
N LEU A 27 0.35 -0.74 -11.33
CA LEU A 27 1.75 -0.61 -10.96
C LEU A 27 2.60 -0.45 -12.22
N SER A 28 3.55 0.48 -12.19
CA SER A 28 4.55 0.70 -13.23
C SER A 28 5.92 0.19 -12.76
N SER A 29 6.80 -0.18 -13.69
CA SER A 29 8.17 -0.52 -13.36
C SER A 29 8.97 0.73 -12.96
N CYS A 30 9.83 0.60 -11.95
CA CYS A 30 10.80 1.64 -11.61
C CYS A 30 11.98 1.60 -12.60
N GLU A 31 12.40 2.75 -13.10
CA GLU A 31 13.53 2.88 -14.04
C GLU A 31 14.87 2.47 -13.42
N HIS A 32 15.06 2.68 -12.11
CA HIS A 32 16.34 2.41 -11.44
C HIS A 32 16.47 0.98 -10.88
N CYS A 33 15.41 0.43 -10.30
CA CYS A 33 15.46 -0.87 -9.63
C CYS A 33 14.53 -1.93 -10.21
N HIS A 34 13.78 -1.59 -11.28
CA HIS A 34 12.81 -2.45 -11.96
C HIS A 34 11.71 -3.07 -11.10
N LYS A 35 11.62 -2.68 -9.82
CA LYS A 35 10.53 -3.09 -8.93
C LYS A 35 9.23 -2.36 -9.27
N PRO A 36 8.06 -2.98 -9.02
CA PRO A 36 6.78 -2.33 -9.21
C PRO A 36 6.66 -1.14 -8.26
N LYS A 37 6.22 0.00 -8.80
CA LYS A 37 5.92 1.23 -8.07
C LYS A 37 4.59 1.81 -8.53
N LEU A 38 4.02 2.68 -7.73
CA LEU A 38 2.86 3.47 -8.13
C LEU A 38 3.30 4.58 -9.10
N SER A 39 2.45 4.85 -10.10
CA SER A 39 2.64 5.99 -11.00
C SER A 39 2.63 7.30 -10.20
N HIS A 40 3.50 8.24 -10.58
CA HIS A 40 3.70 9.54 -9.89
C HIS A 40 4.17 9.48 -8.43
N VAL A 41 4.59 8.32 -7.92
CA VAL A 41 5.12 8.17 -6.56
C VAL A 41 6.61 7.86 -6.60
N ILE A 42 7.33 8.34 -5.58
CA ILE A 42 8.74 7.97 -5.33
C ILE A 42 8.83 6.47 -5.08
N CYS A 43 9.81 5.78 -5.67
CA CYS A 43 9.96 4.35 -5.44
C CYS A 43 10.26 4.08 -3.96
N PRO A 44 9.47 3.26 -3.24
CA PRO A 44 9.71 2.98 -1.82
C PRO A 44 10.98 2.17 -1.58
N HIS A 45 11.48 1.47 -2.61
CA HIS A 45 12.66 0.62 -2.50
C HIS A 45 13.97 1.36 -2.73
N CYS A 46 14.04 2.25 -3.71
CA CYS A 46 15.27 2.94 -4.06
C CYS A 46 15.24 4.44 -3.74
N GLY A 47 14.09 5.05 -3.44
CA GLY A 47 14.00 6.48 -3.13
C GLY A 47 14.15 7.41 -4.33
N PHE A 48 14.24 6.85 -5.54
CA PHE A 48 14.38 7.60 -6.79
C PHE A 48 13.01 8.00 -7.38
N TYR A 49 12.98 9.20 -7.95
CA TYR A 49 11.89 9.72 -8.78
C TYR A 49 12.45 10.55 -9.92
N LYS A 50 12.10 10.20 -11.16
CA LYS A 50 12.59 10.85 -12.40
C LYS A 50 14.13 10.91 -12.47
N GLY A 51 14.80 9.81 -12.16
CA GLY A 51 16.27 9.72 -12.22
C GLY A 51 17.02 10.40 -11.07
N GLU A 52 16.36 11.16 -10.20
CA GLU A 52 16.99 11.81 -9.04
C GLU A 52 16.67 11.08 -7.74
N GLU A 53 17.69 10.92 -6.88
CA GLU A 53 17.52 10.41 -5.52
C GLU A 53 16.86 11.49 -4.66
N ARG A 54 15.63 11.23 -4.19
CA ARG A 54 14.90 12.15 -3.31
C ARG A 54 14.94 11.72 -1.85
N ILE A 55 15.20 10.44 -1.60
CA ILE A 55 15.24 9.87 -0.25
C ILE A 55 16.40 8.86 -0.20
N ASN A 56 17.37 9.10 0.68
CA ASN A 56 18.38 8.10 1.04
C ASN A 56 17.70 6.98 1.85
N VAL A 57 17.16 5.96 1.18
CA VAL A 57 16.45 4.85 1.84
C VAL A 57 17.44 4.01 2.67
N LEU A 58 18.68 3.86 2.20
CA LEU A 58 19.74 3.09 2.85
C LEU A 58 20.08 3.63 4.25
N GLU A 59 20.25 4.94 4.40
CA GLU A 59 20.56 5.58 5.69
C GLU A 59 19.44 5.40 6.72
N LYS A 60 18.18 5.35 6.26
CA LYS A 60 17.03 5.13 7.14
C LYS A 60 16.95 3.69 7.62
N GLU A 61 17.29 2.72 6.79
CA GLU A 61 17.29 1.30 7.15
C GLU A 61 18.37 0.99 8.20
N LEU A 62 19.58 1.49 8.01
CA LEU A 62 20.69 1.31 8.96
C LEU A 62 20.34 1.86 10.35
N LYS A 63 19.83 3.10 10.42
CA LYS A 63 19.37 3.71 11.68
C LYS A 63 18.25 2.92 12.35
N LYS A 64 17.40 2.23 11.57
CA LYS A 64 16.34 1.35 12.10
C LYS A 64 16.92 0.09 12.72
N GLN A 65 17.90 -0.53 12.05
CA GLN A 65 18.57 -1.74 12.53
C GLN A 65 19.34 -1.47 13.82
N GLU A 66 20.04 -0.34 13.92
CA GLU A 66 20.74 0.08 15.13
C GLU A 66 19.79 0.26 16.31
N LYS A 67 18.65 0.94 16.08
CA LYS A 67 17.61 1.12 17.10
C LYS A 67 16.99 -0.22 17.54
N ALA A 68 16.78 -1.15 16.62
CA ALA A 68 16.26 -2.48 16.93
C ALA A 68 17.25 -3.29 17.78
N LYS A 69 18.54 -3.29 17.41
CA LYS A 69 19.62 -3.93 18.18
C LYS A 69 19.75 -3.34 19.58
N LYS A 70 19.62 -2.02 19.73
CA LYS A 70 19.67 -1.33 21.02
C LYS A 70 18.46 -1.59 21.91
N LYS A 71 17.31 -2.00 21.33
CA LYS A 71 16.09 -2.36 22.07
C LYS A 71 16.06 -3.82 22.51
N GLN A 72 16.80 -4.69 21.83
CA GLN A 72 16.93 -6.11 22.16
C GLN A 72 18.00 -6.38 23.23
N LYS A 73 18.91 -5.43 23.43
CA LYS A 73 19.89 -5.41 24.52
C LYS A 73 19.32 -4.66 25.71
#